data_AF-A0A971YBZ4-F1
#
_entry.id   AF-A0A971YBZ4-F1
#
_cell.length_a   1.000
_cell.length_b   1.000
_cell.length_c   1.000
_cell.angle_alpha   90.00
_cell.angle_beta   90.00
_cell.angle_gamma   90.00
#
_symmetry.space_group_name_H-M   'P 1'
#
loop_
_entity.id
_entity.type
_entity.pdbx_description
1 polymer ?
#
loop_
_entity_poly.entity_id
_entity_poly.type
_entity_poly.pdbx_seq_one_letter_code
_entity_poly.pdbx_strand_id
1 'polypeptide(L)' 'MVKRLEQLISSDCADIPALLDALPMGIALLDGQGNICMLNKALEALTGFSRDDVRGLPCRHVLRSKA' A
#
# COMPACT_ATOMS: atom_id res chain seq x y z
N MET A 1 -24.50 -22.85 -7.20
CA MET A 1 -23.44 -21.84 -7.38
C MET A 1 -23.68 -20.61 -6.50
N VAL A 2 -23.97 -20.79 -5.21
CA VAL A 2 -24.24 -19.66 -4.26
C VAL A 2 -23.16 -19.55 -3.18
N LYS A 3 -22.30 -20.57 -3.02
CA LYS A 3 -21.25 -20.64 -1.98
C LYS A 3 -20.10 -19.62 -2.11
N ARG A 4 -20.11 -18.74 -3.13
CA ARG A 4 -19.02 -17.78 -3.35
C ARG A 4 -19.35 -16.34 -2.93
N LEU A 5 -20.57 -16.08 -2.48
CA LEU A 5 -20.97 -14.74 -2.05
C LEU A 5 -20.79 -14.51 -0.54
N GLU A 6 -20.83 -15.57 0.27
CA GLU A 6 -20.68 -15.48 1.74
C GLU A 6 -19.23 -15.19 2.18
N GLN A 7 -18.23 -15.31 1.29
CA GLN A 7 -16.85 -14.93 1.60
C GLN A 7 -16.61 -13.41 1.61
N LEU A 8 -17.61 -12.59 1.27
CA LEU A 8 -17.48 -11.13 1.23
C LEU A 8 -17.82 -10.42 2.56
N ILE A 9 -18.32 -11.13 3.58
CA ILE A 9 -18.88 -10.48 4.78
C ILE A 9 -18.31 -11.06 6.08
N SER A 10 -17.07 -11.56 6.07
CA SER A 10 -16.47 -12.15 7.28
C SER A 10 -15.37 -11.32 7.93
N SER A 11 -15.23 -10.02 7.62
CA SER A 11 -14.27 -9.17 8.34
C SER A 11 -14.68 -7.70 8.37
N ASP A 12 -15.39 -7.31 9.43
CA ASP A 12 -15.55 -5.91 9.87
C ASP A 12 -14.24 -5.31 10.44
N CYS A 13 -13.10 -5.62 9.82
CA CYS A 13 -11.85 -4.91 10.01
C CYS A 13 -11.34 -4.67 8.60
N ALA A 14 -11.52 -3.46 8.08
CA ALA A 14 -11.01 -3.11 6.76
C ALA A 14 -9.51 -3.39 6.75
N ASP A 15 -9.10 -4.46 6.06
CA ASP A 15 -7.69 -4.74 5.79
C ASP A 15 -7.23 -3.69 4.77
N ILE A 16 -6.91 -2.50 5.30
CA ILE A 16 -6.50 -1.34 4.52
C ILE A 16 -5.36 -1.71 3.58
N PRO A 17 -4.31 -2.46 4.00
CA PRO A 17 -3.31 -2.98 3.07
C PRO A 17 -3.89 -3.75 1.88
N ALA A 18 -4.80 -4.69 2.11
CA ALA A 18 -5.41 -5.49 1.04
C ALA A 18 -6.26 -4.63 0.08
N LEU A 19 -6.99 -3.66 0.62
CA LEU A 19 -7.77 -2.71 -0.18
C LEU A 19 -6.86 -1.85 -1.07
N LEU A 20 -5.78 -1.31 -0.50
CA LEU A 20 -4.83 -0.47 -1.24
C LEU A 20 -4.06 -1.27 -2.29
N ASP A 21 -3.77 -2.55 -2.04
CA ASP A 21 -3.15 -3.46 -3.00
C ASP A 21 -4.07 -3.82 -4.18
N ALA A 22 -5.39 -3.76 -4.00
CA ALA A 22 -6.36 -4.02 -5.07
C ALA A 22 -6.50 -2.84 -6.05
N LEU A 23 -6.02 -1.65 -5.68
CA LEU A 23 -6.12 -0.46 -6.52
C LEU A 23 -5.03 -0.46 -7.61
N PRO A 24 -5.37 -0.14 -8.88
CA PRO A 24 -4.41 -0.10 -9.98
C PRO A 24 -3.54 1.17 -10.00
N MET A 25 -3.40 1.85 -8.86
CA MET A 25 -2.63 3.09 -8.71
C MET A 25 -1.54 2.89 -7.66
N GLY A 26 -0.38 3.49 -7.85
CA GLY A 26 0.68 3.48 -6.84
C GLY A 26 0.33 4.33 -5.63
N ILE A 27 0.28 3.74 -4.44
CA ILE A 27 -0.10 4.40 -3.19
C ILE A 27 0.99 4.17 -2.13
N ALA A 28 1.43 5.26 -1.51
CA ALA A 28 2.25 5.25 -0.31
C ALA A 28 1.48 5.82 0.87
N LEU A 29 1.54 5.15 2.02
CA LEU A 29 1.14 5.72 3.30
C LEU A 29 2.35 6.34 3.98
N LEU A 30 2.23 7.58 4.41
CA LEU A 30 3.29 8.32 5.11
C LEU A 30 2.88 8.65 6.54
N ASP A 31 3.85 8.75 7.44
CA ASP A 31 3.65 9.34 8.77
C ASP A 31 3.61 10.89 8.69
N GLY A 32 3.40 11.54 9.84
CA GLY A 32 3.39 13.00 9.94
C GLY A 32 4.73 13.69 9.62
N GLN A 33 5.83 12.93 9.52
CA GLN A 33 7.16 13.41 9.14
C GLN A 33 7.49 13.10 7.67
N GLY A 34 6.56 12.47 6.93
CA GLY A 34 6.74 12.09 5.53
C GLY A 34 7.57 10.82 5.33
N ASN A 35 7.76 9.99 6.37
CA ASN A 35 8.40 8.69 6.24
C ASN A 35 7.39 7.64 5.79
N ILE A 36 7.84 6.68 4.99
CA ILE A 36 6.97 5.64 4.43
C ILE A 36 6.58 4.66 5.53
N CYS A 37 5.28 4.56 5.79
CA CYS A 37 4.69 3.51 6.62
C CYS A 37 4.40 2.26 5.80
N MET A 38 3.99 2.43 4.53
CA MET A 38 3.63 1.33 3.63
C MET A 38 3.67 1.78 2.16
N LEU A 39 4.06 0.86 1.27
CA LEU A 39 3.78 0.94 -0.16
C LEU A 39 2.76 -0.15 -0.54
N ASN A 40 1.84 0.15 -1.45
CA ASN A 40 1.01 -0.89 -2.05
C ASN A 40 1.77 -1.63 -3.16
N LYS A 41 1.27 -2.80 -3.58
CA LYS A 41 1.86 -3.63 -4.63
C LYS A 41 2.11 -2.89 -5.94
N ALA A 42 1.18 -2.01 -6.33
CA ALA A 42 1.34 -1.21 -7.54
C ALA A 42 2.56 -0.29 -7.44
N LEU A 43 2.79 0.34 -6.28
CA LEU A 43 3.93 1.23 -6.09
C LEU A 43 5.24 0.48 -5.90
N GLU A 44 5.23 -0.70 -5.29
CA GLU A 44 6.39 -1.60 -5.28
C GLU A 44 6.81 -1.95 -6.71
N ALA A 45 5.85 -2.31 -7.58
CA ALA A 45 6.11 -2.62 -8.98
C ALA A 45 6.64 -1.41 -9.78
N LEU A 46 6.15 -0.20 -9.50
CA LEU A 46 6.58 1.02 -10.18
C LEU A 46 7.98 1.49 -9.74
N THR A 47 8.32 1.30 -8.48
CA THR A 47 9.58 1.81 -7.89
C THR A 47 10.69 0.77 -7.84
N GLY A 48 10.34 -0.51 -7.86
CA GLY A 48 11.26 -1.63 -7.69
C GLY A 48 11.68 -1.91 -6.24
N PHE A 49 11.16 -1.14 -5.27
CA PHE A 49 11.42 -1.37 -3.86
C PHE A 49 10.32 -2.21 -3.22
N SER A 50 10.68 -3.11 -2.30
CA SER A 50 9.68 -3.77 -1.45
C SER A 50 9.25 -2.83 -0.33
N ARG A 51 8.03 -3.00 0.20
CA ARG A 51 7.56 -2.26 1.38
C ARG A 51 8.46 -2.40 2.61
N ASP A 52 9.20 -3.51 2.73
CA ASP A 52 10.11 -3.77 3.84
C ASP A 52 11.42 -2.96 3.70
N ASP A 53 11.91 -2.78 2.47
CA ASP A 53 13.14 -2.03 2.20
C ASP A 53 13.01 -0.54 2.51
N VAL A 54 11.79 -0.01 2.40
CA VAL A 54 11.55 1.44 2.47
C VAL A 54 10.84 1.89 3.74
N ARG A 55 10.42 0.95 4.59
CA ARG A 55 9.69 1.27 5.81
C ARG A 55 10.52 2.19 6.72
N GLY A 56 9.94 3.32 7.11
CA GLY A 56 10.59 4.33 7.93
C GLY A 56 11.54 5.26 7.16
N LEU A 57 11.75 5.06 5.85
CA LEU A 57 12.55 5.99 5.06
C LEU A 57 11.73 7.21 4.63
N PRO A 58 12.35 8.40 4.54
CA PRO A 58 11.71 9.57 3.95
C PRO A 58 11.22 9.27 2.53
N CYS A 59 9.94 9.57 2.24
CA CYS A 59 9.32 9.28 0.95
C CYS A 59 10.14 9.81 -0.24
N ARG A 60 10.73 10.99 -0.09
CA ARG A 60 11.58 11.66 -1.09
C ARG A 60 12.80 10.83 -1.55
N HIS A 61 13.27 9.87 -0.75
CA HIS A 61 14.38 9.00 -1.14
C HIS A 61 13.94 7.92 -2.14
N VAL A 62 12.68 7.50 -2.07
CA VAL A 62 12.06 6.49 -2.92
C VAL A 62 11.40 7.15 -4.12
N LEU A 63 10.43 8.02 -3.84
CA LEU A 63 9.77 8.86 -4.83
C LEU A 63 10.57 10.15 -4.90
N ARG A 64 11.50 10.22 -5.86
CA ARG A 64 12.31 11.42 -6.16
C ARG A 64 11.43 12.55 -6.69
N SER A 65 10.54 13.04 -5.84
CA SER A 65 9.64 14.15 -6.10
C SER A 65 10.40 15.46 -5.94
N LYS A 66 10.17 16.38 -6.86
CA LYS A 66 10.54 17.79 -6.68
C LYS A 66 9.46 18.42 -5.81
N ALA A 67 9.51 18.18 -4.50
CA ALA A 67 8.79 19.01 -3.54
C ALA A 67 9.48 20.37 -3.43
#